data_AF-A0A7Y2QB69-F1
#
_entry.id   AF-A0A7Y2QB69-F1
#
_cell.length_a   1.000
_cell.length_b   1.000
_cell.length_c   1.000
_cell.angle_alpha   90.00
_cell.angle_beta   90.00
_cell.angle_gamma   90.00
#
_symmetry.space_group_name_H-M   'P 1'
#
loop_
_entity.id
_entity.type
_entity.pdbx_description
1 polymer ?
#
loop_
_entity_poly.entity_id
_entity_poly.type
_entity_poly.pdbx_seq_one_letter_code
_entity_poly.pdbx_strand_id
1 'polypeptide(L)'
;MTSLFQRHDASAVERLYAADYIQHNPSIPQGRGALQALVAGLSQDVYYEPGLIVAEGDFVAIHGRIRGWSNGPQVMIDLFRVEDGKLAEHWDVLQDEVPVTAALGGVPMFDPEEGTLQAQLATS
;
A
#
# COMPACT_ATOMS: atom_id res chain seq x y z
N MET A 1 1.00 -2.78 4.98
CA MET A 1 -0.09 -1.81 4.72
C MET A 1 -1.24 -1.87 5.71
N THR A 2 -1.97 -2.97 5.88
CA THR A 2 -3.16 -3.01 6.77
C THR A 2 -2.87 -2.69 8.25
N SER A 3 -1.71 -3.08 8.77
CA SER A 3 -1.30 -2.71 10.14
C SER A 3 -1.23 -1.19 10.33
N LEU A 4 -0.67 -0.49 9.34
CA LEU A 4 -0.41 0.94 9.42
C LEU A 4 -1.68 1.74 9.10
N PHE A 5 -2.36 1.40 8.00
CA PHE A 5 -3.40 2.25 7.41
C PHE A 5 -4.83 1.73 7.54
N GLN A 6 -5.04 0.59 8.20
CA GLN A 6 -6.38 0.20 8.69
C GLN A 6 -6.39 0.21 10.22
N ARG A 7 -5.38 -0.44 10.83
CA ARG A 7 -5.29 -0.59 12.28
C ARG A 7 -4.58 0.55 13.00
N HIS A 8 -3.97 1.48 12.26
CA HIS A 8 -3.26 2.63 12.83
C HIS A 8 -2.19 2.21 13.87
N ASP A 9 -1.60 1.02 13.69
CA ASP A 9 -0.61 0.44 14.60
C ASP A 9 0.78 0.95 14.25
N ALA A 10 1.17 2.08 14.85
CA ALA A 10 2.51 2.64 14.70
C ALA A 10 3.62 1.70 15.20
N SER A 11 3.34 0.81 16.16
CA SER A 11 4.31 -0.17 16.66
C SER A 11 4.67 -1.24 15.63
N ALA A 12 3.80 -1.44 14.63
CA ALA A 12 4.07 -2.37 13.54
C ALA A 12 5.30 -1.95 12.71
N VAL A 13 5.64 -0.66 12.67
CA VAL A 13 6.82 -0.18 11.94
C VAL A 13 8.08 -0.87 12.46
N GLU A 14 8.22 -1.02 13.78
CA GLU A 14 9.39 -1.67 14.36
C GLU A 14 9.48 -3.17 14.07
N ARG A 15 8.33 -3.83 14.06
CA ARG A 15 8.24 -5.27 13.83
C ARG A 15 8.45 -5.63 12.36
N LEU A 16 7.94 -4.82 11.44
CA LEU A 16 7.81 -5.15 10.02
C LEU A 16 8.87 -4.50 9.12
N TYR A 17 9.47 -3.38 9.51
CA TYR A 17 10.42 -2.63 8.66
C TYR A 17 11.87 -2.80 9.13
N ALA A 18 12.79 -2.89 8.17
CA ALA A 18 14.23 -2.97 8.43
C ALA A 18 14.73 -1.70 9.15
N ALA A 19 15.78 -1.82 9.97
CA ALA A 19 16.27 -0.70 10.77
C ALA A 19 16.73 0.49 9.91
N ASP A 20 17.29 0.19 8.74
CA ASP A 20 17.81 1.08 7.70
C ASP A 20 16.84 1.26 6.52
N TYR A 21 15.54 1.08 6.75
CA TYR A 21 14.49 1.24 5.76
C TYR A 21 14.62 2.53 4.91
N ILE A 22 14.53 2.37 3.59
CA ILE A 22 14.59 3.45 2.60
C ILE A 22 13.19 3.74 2.02
N GLN A 23 12.75 4.98 2.16
CA GLN A 23 11.53 5.54 1.60
C GLN A 23 11.86 6.41 0.39
N HIS A 24 11.18 6.16 -0.73
CA HIS A 24 11.30 6.95 -1.96
C HIS A 24 10.12 7.89 -2.22
N ASN A 25 8.98 7.73 -1.53
CA ASN A 25 7.87 8.68 -1.67
C ASN A 25 8.36 10.09 -1.29
N PRO A 26 8.33 11.06 -2.23
CA PRO A 26 8.89 12.39 -2.00
C PRO A 26 8.12 13.21 -0.96
N SER A 27 6.91 12.78 -0.59
CA SER A 27 6.04 13.44 0.38
C SER A 27 6.21 12.90 1.80
N ILE A 28 6.96 11.81 1.99
CA ILE A 28 7.17 11.16 3.30
C ILE A 28 8.66 11.27 3.67
N PRO A 29 9.01 11.84 4.84
CA PRO A 29 10.40 11.90 5.27
C PRO A 29 11.04 10.51 5.44
N GLN A 30 12.37 10.45 5.34
CA GLN A 30 13.12 9.20 5.35
C GLN A 30 13.07 8.45 6.70
N GLY A 31 13.08 7.12 6.63
CA GLY A 31 13.35 6.20 7.74
C GLY A 31 12.13 5.82 8.59
N ARG A 32 12.32 4.78 9.42
CA ARG A 32 11.27 4.22 10.29
C ARG A 32 10.67 5.23 11.26
N GLY A 33 11.47 6.14 11.80
CA GLY A 33 10.99 7.15 12.75
C GLY A 33 9.93 8.06 12.13
N ALA A 34 10.17 8.49 10.89
CA ALA A 34 9.22 9.31 10.14
C ALA A 34 7.94 8.52 9.82
N LEU A 35 8.07 7.28 9.38
CA LEU A 35 6.91 6.42 9.10
C LEU A 35 6.08 6.14 10.37
N GLN A 36 6.73 5.90 11.51
CA GLN A 36 6.05 5.69 12.79
C GLN A 36 5.30 6.94 13.25
N ALA A 37 5.93 8.12 13.13
CA ALA A 37 5.30 9.39 13.46
C ALA A 37 4.12 9.71 12.53
N LEU A 38 4.26 9.42 11.23
CA LEU A 38 3.16 9.52 10.26
C LEU A 38 1.97 8.68 10.73
N VAL A 39 2.20 7.39 10.99
CA VAL A 39 1.12 6.45 11.37
C VAL A 39 0.44 6.86 12.67
N ALA A 40 1.21 7.35 13.65
CA ALA A 40 0.65 7.84 14.92
C ALA A 40 -0.20 9.11 14.78
N GLY A 41 0.01 9.90 13.72
CA GLY A 41 -0.72 11.13 13.42
C GLY A 41 -1.79 11.00 12.34
N LEU A 42 -2.01 9.81 11.78
CA LEU A 42 -3.00 9.59 10.71
C LEU A 42 -4.42 9.87 11.21
N SER A 43 -5.22 10.51 10.35
CA SER A 43 -6.67 10.60 10.55
C SER A 43 -7.28 9.20 10.61
N GLN A 44 -8.28 9.00 11.47
CA GLN A 44 -9.02 7.74 11.56
C GLN A 44 -9.83 7.42 10.30
N ASP A 45 -10.06 8.41 9.44
CA ASP A 45 -10.71 8.22 8.14
C ASP A 45 -9.80 7.55 7.11
N VAL A 46 -8.48 7.47 7.39
CA VAL A 46 -7.54 6.80 6.50
C VAL A 46 -7.81 5.31 6.52
N TYR A 47 -8.05 4.74 5.34
CA TYR A 47 -8.30 3.31 5.20
C TYR A 47 -7.69 2.79 3.90
N TYR A 48 -6.83 1.78 4.03
CA TYR A 48 -6.20 1.10 2.90
C TYR A 48 -6.86 -0.23 2.58
N GLU A 49 -7.14 -0.50 1.31
CA GLU A 49 -7.70 -1.74 0.79
C GLU A 49 -6.66 -2.41 -0.13
N PRO A 50 -6.03 -3.53 0.28
CA PRO A 50 -5.15 -4.27 -0.60
C PRO A 50 -5.99 -4.95 -1.71
N GLY A 51 -5.56 -4.82 -2.96
CA GLY A 51 -6.12 -5.55 -4.09
C GLY A 51 -5.16 -6.64 -4.54
N LEU A 52 -4.72 -6.54 -5.79
CA LEU A 52 -3.76 -7.46 -6.40
C LEU A 52 -2.39 -7.37 -5.72
N ILE A 53 -1.81 -8.53 -5.40
CA ILE A 53 -0.45 -8.66 -4.85
C ILE A 53 0.39 -9.51 -5.79
N VAL A 54 1.56 -9.00 -6.19
CA VAL A 54 2.54 -9.72 -7.00
C VAL A 54 3.83 -9.82 -6.21
N ALA A 55 4.44 -10.99 -6.16
CA ALA A 55 5.73 -11.21 -5.52
C ALA A 55 6.70 -11.86 -6.50
N GLU A 56 7.89 -11.28 -6.64
CA GLU A 56 8.95 -11.79 -7.51
C GLU A 56 10.32 -11.55 -6.87
N GLY A 57 11.06 -12.63 -6.62
CA GLY A 57 12.32 -12.56 -5.89
C GLY A 57 12.12 -11.91 -4.52
N ASP A 58 12.90 -10.86 -4.26
CA ASP A 58 12.85 -10.09 -3.01
C ASP A 58 11.83 -8.95 -3.05
N PHE A 59 11.01 -8.83 -4.10
CA PHE A 59 10.07 -7.73 -4.27
C PHE A 59 8.62 -8.17 -4.09
N VAL A 60 7.82 -7.27 -3.50
CA VAL A 60 6.37 -7.40 -3.39
C VAL A 60 5.73 -6.09 -3.87
N ALA A 61 4.88 -6.18 -4.89
CA ALA A 61 4.04 -5.08 -5.34
C ALA A 61 2.60 -5.31 -4.88
N ILE A 62 1.93 -4.24 -4.44
CA ILE A 62 0.52 -4.24 -4.06
C ILE A 62 -0.18 -3.16 -4.86
N HIS A 63 -1.13 -3.55 -5.70
CA HIS A 63 -2.10 -2.65 -6.29
C HIS A 63 -3.27 -2.49 -5.32
N GLY A 64 -3.34 -1.33 -4.68
CA GLY A 64 -4.26 -1.05 -3.59
C GLY A 64 -5.06 0.22 -3.81
N ARG A 65 -6.05 0.43 -2.94
CA ARG A 65 -6.80 1.69 -2.84
C ARG A 65 -6.64 2.28 -1.45
N ILE A 66 -6.48 3.59 -1.36
CA ILE A 66 -6.48 4.33 -0.10
C ILE A 66 -7.57 5.40 -0.10
N ARG A 67 -8.30 5.50 1.02
CA ARG A 67 -9.30 6.54 1.30
C ARG A 67 -8.83 7.40 2.45
N GLY A 68 -9.35 8.63 2.54
CA GLY A 68 -9.03 9.57 3.64
C GLY A 68 -7.62 10.15 3.59
N TRP A 69 -6.80 9.78 2.60
CA TRP A 69 -5.45 10.30 2.39
C TRP A 69 -5.43 11.62 1.59
N SER A 70 -6.33 11.75 0.62
CA SER A 70 -6.54 12.97 -0.16
C SER A 70 -8.03 13.35 -0.18
N ASN A 71 -8.40 14.36 -0.96
CA ASN A 71 -9.80 14.80 -1.11
C ASN A 71 -10.74 13.69 -1.62
N GLY A 72 -10.18 12.66 -2.27
CA GLY A 72 -10.92 11.51 -2.77
C GLY A 72 -10.13 10.21 -2.57
N PRO A 73 -10.71 9.06 -2.93
CA PRO A 73 -9.95 7.82 -2.98
C PRO A 73 -8.84 7.90 -4.03
N GLN A 74 -7.72 7.24 -3.74
CA GLN A 74 -6.61 7.08 -4.67
C GLN A 74 -6.31 5.60 -4.87
N VAL A 75 -5.96 5.24 -6.10
CA VAL A 75 -5.42 3.93 -6.45
C VAL A 75 -3.89 4.06 -6.50
N MET A 76 -3.19 3.06 -5.96
CA MET A 76 -1.75 3.11 -5.84
C MET A 76 -1.09 1.76 -6.09
N ILE A 77 0.17 1.82 -6.54
CA ILE A 77 1.09 0.69 -6.48
C ILE A 77 2.08 0.99 -5.37
N ASP A 78 2.06 0.17 -4.32
CA ASP A 78 3.15 0.10 -3.36
C ASP A 78 4.12 -1.00 -3.80
N LEU A 79 5.40 -0.67 -3.98
CA LEU A 79 6.45 -1.63 -4.25
C LEU A 79 7.40 -1.69 -3.06
N PHE A 80 7.62 -2.88 -2.54
CA PHE A 80 8.55 -3.14 -1.46
C PHE A 80 9.68 -4.05 -1.90
N ARG A 81 10.91 -3.74 -1.45
CA ARG A 81 11.97 -4.74 -1.34
C ARG A 81 11.93 -5.35 0.06
N VAL A 82 12.06 -6.66 0.14
CA VAL A 82 12.08 -7.44 1.38
C VAL A 82 13.49 -7.93 1.62
N GLU A 83 13.95 -7.82 2.87
CA GLU A 83 15.25 -8.31 3.32
C GLU A 83 15.10 -8.88 4.71
N ASP A 84 15.60 -10.10 4.94
CA ASP A 84 15.50 -10.82 6.22
C ASP A 84 14.05 -10.86 6.79
N GLY A 85 13.07 -11.00 5.90
CA GLY A 85 11.65 -11.03 6.25
C GLY A 85 11.06 -9.68 6.66
N LYS A 86 11.77 -8.57 6.42
CA LYS A 86 11.33 -7.20 6.73
C LYS A 86 11.25 -6.33 5.47
N LEU A 87 10.40 -5.31 5.52
CA LEU A 87 10.30 -4.30 4.47
C LEU A 87 11.51 -3.36 4.57
N ALA A 88 12.43 -3.47 3.62
CA ALA A 88 13.70 -2.76 3.62
C ALA A 88 13.69 -1.51 2.75
N GLU A 89 12.84 -1.48 1.73
CA GLU A 89 12.76 -0.35 0.81
C GLU A 89 11.36 -0.22 0.24
N HIS A 90 10.94 1.00 -0.05
CA HIS A 90 9.59 1.28 -0.52
C HIS A 90 9.55 2.40 -1.56
N TRP A 91 8.79 2.13 -2.61
CA TRP A 91 8.35 3.11 -3.61
C TRP A 91 6.85 3.06 -3.70
N ASP A 92 6.25 4.20 -4.02
CA ASP A 92 4.85 4.24 -4.41
C ASP A 92 4.61 5.19 -5.58
N VAL A 93 3.49 4.96 -6.24
CA VAL A 93 2.85 5.91 -7.14
C VAL A 93 1.37 5.91 -6.84
N LEU A 94 0.78 7.12 -6.76
CA LEU A 94 -0.62 7.33 -6.44
C LEU A 94 -1.29 8.06 -7.59
N GLN A 95 -2.53 7.69 -7.87
CA GLN A 95 -3.41 8.38 -8.80
C GLN A 95 -4.79 8.53 -8.17
N ASP A 96 -5.45 9.66 -8.40
CA ASP A 96 -6.86 9.82 -8.03
C ASP A 96 -7.73 8.76 -8.72
N GLU A 97 -8.59 8.09 -7.95
CA GLU A 97 -9.45 7.03 -8.47
C GLU A 97 -10.45 7.62 -9.47
N VAL A 98 -10.49 7.05 -10.66
CA VAL A 98 -11.47 7.42 -11.69
C VAL A 98 -12.71 6.55 -11.52
N PRO A 99 -13.92 7.12 -11.31
CA PRO A 99 -15.15 6.35 -11.22
C PRO A 99 -15.39 5.53 -12.50
N VAL A 100 -15.94 4.32 -12.37
CA VAL A 100 -16.22 3.45 -13.53
C VAL A 100 -17.11 4.12 -14.59
N THR A 101 -18.02 5.00 -14.18
CA THR A 101 -18.89 5.77 -15.09
C THR A 101 -18.13 6.78 -15.95
N ALA A 102 -16.90 7.13 -15.57
CA ALA A 102 -15.99 8.00 -16.32
C ALA A 102 -14.84 7.22 -16.99
N ALA A 103 -14.73 5.90 -16.74
CA ALA A 103 -13.70 5.07 -17.34
C ALA A 103 -14.06 4.73 -18.79
N LEU A 104 -13.22 5.14 -19.75
CA LEU A 104 -13.45 4.89 -21.18
C LEU A 104 -13.51 3.38 -21.52
N GLY A 105 -12.77 2.56 -20.78
CA GLY A 105 -12.78 1.10 -20.94
C GLY A 105 -13.95 0.41 -20.24
N GLY A 106 -14.76 1.12 -19.45
CA GLY A 106 -15.87 0.55 -18.67
C GLY A 106 -15.46 -0.41 -17.55
N VAL A 107 -14.16 -0.49 -17.24
CA VAL A 107 -13.58 -1.35 -16.19
C VAL A 107 -12.97 -0.42 -15.12
N PRO A 108 -13.27 -0.64 -13.82
CA PRO A 108 -12.66 0.15 -12.76
C PRO A 108 -11.15 -0.13 -12.69
N MET A 109 -10.37 0.84 -12.23
CA MET A 109 -8.93 0.63 -12.04
C MET A 109 -8.64 -0.29 -10.85
N PHE A 110 -9.52 -0.30 -9.83
CA PHE A 110 -9.41 -1.14 -8.65
C PHE A 110 -10.68 -1.97 -8.45
N ASP A 111 -10.53 -3.28 -8.29
CA ASP A 111 -11.59 -4.19 -7.88
C ASP A 111 -11.12 -4.97 -6.63
N PRO A 112 -11.84 -4.87 -5.49
CA PRO A 112 -11.47 -5.58 -4.27
C PRO A 112 -11.47 -7.11 -4.40
N GLU A 113 -12.11 -7.68 -5.43
CA GLU A 113 -12.15 -9.13 -5.66
C GLU A 113 -10.94 -9.66 -6.45
N GLU A 114 -10.15 -8.80 -7.11
CA GLU A 114 -9.00 -9.20 -7.93
C GLU A 114 -7.97 -10.06 -7.18
N GLY A 115 -7.67 -9.69 -5.93
CA GLY A 115 -6.74 -10.46 -5.10
C GLY A 115 -7.24 -11.88 -4.78
N THR A 116 -8.56 -12.05 -4.66
CA THR A 116 -9.18 -13.35 -4.39
C THR A 116 -9.13 -14.24 -5.64
N LEU A 117 -9.37 -13.66 -6.81
CA LEU A 117 -9.37 -14.36 -8.09
C LEU A 117 -7.97 -14.91 -8.45
N GLN A 118 -6.89 -14.17 -8.18
CA GLN A 118 -5.54 -14.67 -8.43
C GLN A 118 -5.15 -15.85 -7.52
N ALA A 119 -5.51 -15.80 -6.24
CA ALA A 119 -5.23 -16.90 -5.32
C ALA A 119 -5.90 -18.21 -5.76
N GLN A 120 -7.08 -18.13 -6.38
CA GLN A 120 -7.79 -19.30 -6.92
C GLN A 120 -7.07 -19.88 -8.16
N LEU A 121 -6.61 -19.03 -9.08
CA LEU A 121 -5.90 -19.45 -10.29
C LEU A 121 -4.51 -20.06 -10.02
N ALA A 122 -3.83 -19.62 -8.97
CA ALA A 122 -2.53 -20.19 -8.59
C ALA A 122 -2.64 -21.61 -7.97
N THR A 123 -3.85 -22.05 -7.62
CA THR A 123 -4.12 -23.36 -6.99
C THR A 123 -4.73 -24.40 -7.92
N SER A 124 -4.92 -24.07 -9.20
CA SER A 124 -5.43 -24.96 -10.27
C SER A 124 -4.34 -25.38 -11.24
#